data_AF-A0A5E7ANZ2-F1
#
_entry.id   AF-A0A5E7ANZ2-F1
#
_cell.length_a   1.000
_cell.length_b   1.000
_cell.length_c   1.000
_cell.angle_alpha   90.00
_cell.angle_beta   90.00
_cell.angle_gamma   90.00
#
_symmetry.space_group_name_H-M   'P 1'
#
loop_
_entity.id
_entity.type
_entity.pdbx_description
1 polymer ?
#
loop_
_entity_poly.entity_id
_entity_poly.type
_entity_poly.pdbx_seq_one_letter_code
_entity_poly.pdbx_strand_id
1 'polypeptide(L)' 'MELLHAALWVAEIVYFPLETELLRNARALGCRTLDGGTMAVFQAVKAFELFSGMVPDAQRMLEHFQGMNG' A
#
# COMPACT_ATOMS: atom_id res chain seq x y z
N MET A 1 -0.80 16.46 14.25
CA MET A 1 -0.32 16.97 12.95
C MET A 1 0.91 17.87 13.07
N GLU A 2 1.29 18.37 14.25
CA GLU A 2 2.44 19.29 14.40
C GLU A 2 3.81 18.70 14.03
N LEU A 3 3.93 17.37 13.94
CA LEU A 3 5.18 16.70 13.57
C LEU A 3 5.28 16.35 12.07
N LEU A 4 4.20 16.51 11.30
CA LEU A 4 4.25 16.27 9.85
C LEU A 4 4.78 17.52 9.14
N HIS A 5 5.74 17.31 8.23
CA HIS A 5 6.27 18.37 7.37
C HIS A 5 6.75 17.79 6.04
N ALA A 6 6.75 18.61 4.98
CA ALA A 6 6.96 18.20 3.60
C ALA A 6 8.24 17.40 3.32
N ALA A 7 9.28 17.56 4.15
CA ALA A 7 10.54 16.83 4.01
C ALA A 7 10.47 15.36 4.43
N LEU A 8 9.37 14.92 5.05
CA LEU A 8 9.19 13.53 5.47
C LEU A 8 8.67 12.64 4.34
N TRP A 9 9.02 11.36 4.47
CA TRP A 9 8.29 10.26 3.86
C TRP A 9 7.35 9.64 4.87
N VAL A 10 6.11 9.40 4.47
CA VAL A 10 5.10 8.75 5.31
C VAL A 10 4.66 7.46 4.65
N ALA A 11 5.02 6.33 5.26
CA ALA A 11 4.60 5.00 4.83
C ALA A 11 3.63 4.41 5.87
N GLU A 12 2.59 3.74 5.41
CA GLU A 12 1.61 3.12 6.29
C GLU A 12 1.29 1.69 5.85
N ILE A 13 0.92 0.83 6.82
CA ILE A 13 0.56 -0.57 6.57
C ILE A 13 -0.95 -0.80 6.51
N VAL A 14 -1.76 0.20 6.88
CA VAL A 14 -3.21 0.14 6.76
C VAL A 14 -3.58 0.21 5.29
N TYR A 15 -4.45 -0.70 4.85
CA TYR A 15 -4.89 -0.80 3.45
C TYR A 15 -6.41 -0.90 3.26
N PHE A 16 -7.18 -0.80 4.35
CA PHE A 16 -8.64 -0.62 4.34
C PHE A 16 -9.02 0.48 5.35
N PRO A 17 -9.21 1.74 4.93
CA PRO A 17 -9.03 2.26 3.56
C PRO A 17 -7.56 2.48 3.19
N LEU A 18 -7.26 2.60 1.89
CA LEU A 18 -5.93 2.98 1.38
C LEU A 18 -5.57 4.45 1.64
N GLU A 19 -6.57 5.34 1.66
CA GLU A 19 -6.39 6.72 2.09
C GLU A 19 -6.85 6.88 3.54
N THR A 20 -5.90 6.68 4.44
CA THR A 20 -6.08 6.98 5.86
C THR A 20 -6.03 8.49 6.11
N GLU A 21 -6.47 8.91 7.31
CA GLU A 21 -6.30 10.30 7.74
C GLU A 21 -4.83 10.73 7.77
N LEU A 22 -3.91 9.85 8.19
CA LEU A 22 -2.47 10.13 8.22
C LEU A 22 -1.93 10.40 6.81
N LEU A 23 -2.20 9.51 5.87
CA LEU A 23 -1.73 9.67 4.49
C LEU A 23 -2.37 10.86 3.78
N ARG A 24 -3.67 11.12 4.04
CA ARG A 24 -4.36 12.31 3.53
C ARG A 24 -3.70 13.59 4.02
N ASN A 25 -3.45 13.70 5.32
CA ASN A 25 -2.82 14.89 5.91
C ASN A 25 -1.35 15.03 5.45
N ALA A 26 -0.61 13.93 5.33
CA ALA A 26 0.75 13.93 4.82
C ALA A 26 0.82 14.41 3.36
N ARG A 27 -0.06 13.92 2.47
CA ARG A 27 -0.16 14.40 1.08
C ARG A 27 -0.51 15.88 1.02
N ALA A 28 -1.46 16.33 1.84
CA ALA A 28 -1.86 17.74 1.89
C ALA A 28 -0.70 18.67 2.28
N LEU A 29 0.27 18.17 3.05
CA LEU A 29 1.49 18.89 3.44
C LEU A 29 2.65 18.74 2.45
N GLY A 30 2.47 18.00 1.35
CA GLY A 30 3.50 17.77 0.34
C GLY A 30 4.50 16.66 0.69
N CYS A 31 4.22 15.85 1.71
CA CYS A 31 5.04 14.68 2.01
C CYS A 31 4.96 13.66 0.86
N ARG A 32 6.04 12.92 0.66
CA ARG A 32 6.00 11.73 -0.21
C ARG A 32 5.35 10.59 0.58
N THR A 33 4.36 9.92 0.01
CA THR A 33 3.60 8.89 0.73
C THR A 33 3.62 7.53 0.05
N LEU A 34 3.46 6.48 0.85
CA LEU A 34 3.31 5.08 0.42
C LEU A 34 2.19 4.44 1.24
N ASP A 35 1.14 3.95 0.58
CA ASP A 35 0.06 3.20 1.23
C ASP A 35 0.40 1.72 1.46
N GLY A 36 -0.44 1.04 2.25
CA GLY A 36 -0.24 -0.35 2.62
C GLY A 36 -0.59 -1.37 1.53
N GLY A 37 -1.19 -0.95 0.42
CA GLY A 37 -1.71 -1.85 -0.63
C GLY A 37 -0.60 -2.65 -1.31
N THR A 38 0.52 -1.99 -1.61
CA THR A 38 1.68 -2.68 -2.20
C THR A 38 2.20 -3.78 -1.26
N MET A 39 2.36 -3.48 0.03
CA MET A 39 2.78 -4.50 1.00
C MET A 39 1.77 -5.66 1.05
N ALA A 40 0.47 -5.37 1.12
CA ALA A 40 -0.58 -6.37 1.20
C ALA A 40 -0.60 -7.32 -0.02
N VAL A 41 -0.31 -6.81 -1.22
CA VAL A 41 -0.25 -7.62 -2.44
C VAL A 41 1.05 -8.41 -2.53
N PHE A 42 2.20 -7.76 -2.31
CA PHE A 42 3.49 -8.43 -2.52
C PHE A 42 3.81 -9.48 -1.46
N GLN A 43 3.27 -9.36 -0.24
CA GLN A 43 3.31 -10.48 0.71
C GLN A 43 2.47 -11.67 0.22
N ALA A 44 1.31 -11.43 -0.40
CA ALA A 44 0.46 -12.49 -0.94
C ALA A 44 1.08 -13.15 -2.17
N VAL A 45 1.74 -12.37 -3.03
CA VAL A 45 2.58 -12.85 -4.15
C VAL A 45 3.61 -13.85 -3.62
N LYS A 46 4.37 -13.47 -2.58
CA LYS A 46 5.40 -14.36 -2.05
C LYS A 46 4.80 -15.61 -1.39
N ALA A 47 3.72 -15.45 -0.64
CA ALA A 47 3.02 -16.57 -0.02
C ALA A 47 2.48 -17.56 -1.07
N PHE A 48 1.86 -17.06 -2.14
CA PHE A 48 1.36 -17.88 -3.24
C PHE A 48 2.49 -18.68 -3.90
N GLU A 49 3.62 -18.04 -4.18
CA GLU A 49 4.79 -18.71 -4.74
C GLU A 49 5.28 -19.84 -3.83
N LEU A 50 5.41 -19.57 -2.52
CA LEU A 50 5.86 -20.57 -1.53
C LEU A 50 4.88 -21.74 -1.37
N PHE A 51 3.58 -21.48 -1.39
CA PHE A 51 2.57 -22.52 -1.19
C PHE A 51 2.28 -23.35 -2.44
N SER A 52 2.28 -22.71 -3.62
CA SER A 52 1.91 -23.36 -4.88
C SER A 52 3.11 -23.88 -5.68
N GLY A 53 4.32 -23.36 -5.42
CA GLY A 53 5.49 -23.60 -6.25
C GLY A 53 5.41 -22.95 -7.65
N MET A 54 4.37 -22.17 -7.93
CA MET A 54 4.19 -21.45 -9.19
C MET A 54 4.56 -19.98 -9.02
N VAL A 55 5.19 -19.40 -10.05
CA VAL A 55 5.43 -17.94 -10.09
C VAL A 55 4.10 -17.24 -10.37
N PRO A 56 3.55 -16.44 -9.43
CA PRO A 56 2.33 -15.69 -9.66
C PRO A 56 2.55 -14.48 -10.56
N ASP A 57 1.47 -14.03 -11.19
CA ASP A 57 1.41 -12.74 -11.87
C ASP A 57 1.10 -11.64 -10.85
N ALA A 58 2.14 -10.94 -10.39
CA ALA A 58 2.01 -9.88 -9.39
C ALA A 58 1.18 -8.69 -9.89
N GLN A 59 1.23 -8.38 -11.19
CA GLN A 59 0.46 -7.30 -11.80
C GLN A 59 -1.03 -7.61 -11.69
N ARG A 60 -1.44 -8.82 -12.07
CA ARG A 60 -2.84 -9.26 -11.97
C ARG A 60 -3.35 -9.27 -10.52
N MET A 61 -2.50 -9.66 -9.57
CA MET A 61 -2.87 -9.63 -8.15
C MET A 61 -3.06 -8.19 -7.65
N LEU A 62 -2.21 -7.26 -8.09
CA LEU A 62 -2.32 -5.84 -7.75
C LEU A 62 -3.59 -5.21 -8.33
N GLU A 63 -3.88 -5.46 -9.61
CA GLU A 63 -5.09 -5.00 -10.29
C GLU A 63 -6.36 -5.55 -9.60
N HIS A 64 -6.35 -6.83 -9.22
CA HIS A 64 -7.47 -7.42 -8.47
C HIS A 64 -7.67 -6.73 -7.12
N PHE A 65 -6.61 -6.51 -6.35
CA PHE A 65 -6.67 -5.81 -5.07
C PHE A 65 -7.20 -4.37 -5.22
N GLN A 66 -6.77 -3.65 -6.26
CA GLN A 66 -7.27 -2.31 -6.55
C GLN A 66 -8.78 -2.30 -6.85
N GLY A 67 -9.28 -3.33 -7.54
CA GLY A 67 -10.71 -3.51 -7.81
C GLY A 67 -11.56 -3.85 -6.57
N MET A 68 -10.95 -4.27 -5.46
CA MET A 68 -11.65 -4.54 -4.20
C MET A 68 -11.90 -3.28 -3.35
N ASN A 69 -11.15 -2.20 -3.60
CA ASN A 69 -11.21 -0.95 -2.84
C ASN A 69 -12.16 0.10 -3.46
N GLY A 70 -13.10 -0.34 -4.28
CA GLY A 70 -14.18 0.47 -4.86
C GLY A 70 -15.39 0.60 -3.94
#